data_AF-A0A1A9VJN7-F1
#
_entry.id   AF-A0A1A9VJN7-F1
#
_cell.length_a   1.000
_cell.length_b   1.000
_cell.length_c   1.000
_cell.angle_alpha   90.00
_cell.angle_beta   90.00
_cell.angle_gamma   90.00
#
_symmetry.space_group_name_H-M   'P 1'
#
loop_
_entity.id
_entity.type
_entity.pdbx_description
1 polymer ?
#
loop_
_entity_poly.entity_id
_entity_poly.type
_entity_poly.pdbx_seq_one_letter_code
_entity_poly.pdbx_strand_id
1 'polypeptide(L)'
;MNLVTKSAIDFTASAVLSDGEIVDDFCLINDGGIGEVSYTLVSDIKKSISRDYGVLHDDSVALRATFVIDDKFIVRHQSINDLPLGRNIDEFIRIVDAINHNKEHSEVCPAGWKRGKPAMQASNEGVADYLNSYSEEL
;
A
#
# COMPACT_ATOMS: atom_id res chain seq x y z
N MET A 1 -15.49 13.46 7.94
CA MET A 1 -14.39 12.96 7.10
C MET A 1 -14.12 14.06 6.08
N ASN A 2 -13.01 14.80 6.23
CA ASN A 2 -12.64 15.83 5.27
C ASN A 2 -11.64 15.20 4.30
N LEU A 3 -12.10 14.95 3.08
CA LEU A 3 -11.27 14.43 1.99
C LEU A 3 -10.64 15.62 1.27
N VAL A 4 -9.31 15.72 1.29
CA VAL A 4 -8.59 16.71 0.49
C VAL A 4 -8.25 16.04 -0.85
N THR A 5 -9.02 16.39 -1.89
CA THR A 5 -8.94 15.74 -3.22
C THR A 5 -8.23 16.58 -4.28
N LYS A 6 -7.62 17.72 -3.90
CA LYS A 6 -6.91 18.59 -4.84
C LYS A 6 -5.41 18.29 -4.83
N SER A 7 -4.83 18.08 -6.01
CA SER A 7 -3.38 18.03 -6.22
C SER A 7 -2.74 19.31 -5.66
N ALA A 8 -1.70 19.15 -4.84
CA ALA A 8 -0.86 20.28 -4.42
C ALA A 8 0.17 20.53 -5.53
N ILE A 9 -0.06 21.58 -6.34
CA ILE A 9 0.88 22.03 -7.35
C ILE A 9 2.21 22.37 -6.67
N ASP A 10 3.35 22.00 -7.28
CA ASP A 10 4.69 22.43 -6.84
C ASP A 10 4.70 23.94 -6.65
N PHE A 11 4.77 24.36 -5.38
CA PHE A 11 4.73 25.77 -4.98
C PHE A 11 6.08 26.09 -4.36
N THR A 12 6.94 26.77 -5.11
CA THR A 12 8.06 27.51 -4.52
C THR A 12 7.45 28.70 -3.79
N ALA A 13 7.72 28.81 -2.50
CA ALA A 13 7.08 29.80 -1.64
C ALA A 13 8.08 30.40 -0.67
N SER A 14 7.88 31.66 -0.30
CA SER A 14 8.45 32.16 0.94
C SER A 14 7.83 31.40 2.12
N ALA A 15 8.62 30.60 2.82
CA ALA A 15 8.22 29.87 4.03
C ALA A 15 8.95 30.41 5.26
N VAL A 16 8.25 30.47 6.39
CA VAL A 16 8.86 30.78 7.70
C VAL A 16 9.10 29.45 8.41
N LEU A 17 10.37 29.13 8.67
CA LEU A 17 10.78 27.91 9.35
C LEU A 17 10.48 28.01 10.87
N SER A 18 10.53 26.87 11.57
CA SER A 18 10.24 26.79 13.01
C SER A 18 11.23 27.56 13.90
N ASP A 19 12.38 27.96 13.35
CA ASP A 19 13.40 28.80 13.97
C ASP A 19 13.22 30.31 13.66
N GLY A 20 12.23 30.66 12.83
CA GLY A 20 11.92 32.04 12.44
C GLY A 20 12.65 32.54 11.20
N GLU A 21 13.44 31.71 10.52
CA GLU A 21 14.08 32.06 9.25
C GLU A 21 13.04 32.13 8.11
N ILE A 22 13.16 33.13 7.23
CA ILE A 22 12.34 33.27 6.02
C ILE A 22 13.13 32.74 4.84
N VAL A 23 12.64 31.69 4.20
CA VAL A 23 13.23 31.08 3.01
C VAL A 23 12.36 31.41 1.82
N ASP A 24 12.84 32.27 0.91
CA ASP A 24 12.07 32.77 -0.24
C ASP A 24 11.87 31.73 -1.35
N ASP A 25 12.75 30.73 -1.42
CA ASP A 25 12.71 29.62 -2.39
C ASP A 25 12.55 28.27 -1.70
N PHE A 26 11.61 28.16 -0.75
CA PHE A 26 11.36 26.90 -0.07
C PHE A 26 10.83 25.87 -1.07
N CYS A 27 11.62 24.81 -1.29
CA CYS A 27 11.27 23.76 -2.22
C CYS A 27 10.84 22.56 -1.40
N LEU A 28 9.53 22.27 -1.42
CA LEU A 28 8.94 21.20 -0.63
C LEU A 28 9.74 19.89 -0.72
N ILE A 29 10.27 19.53 -1.88
CA ILE A 29 11.06 18.29 -2.04
C ILE A 29 12.45 18.39 -1.39
N ASN A 30 13.15 19.51 -1.54
CA ASN A 30 14.51 19.69 -1.03
C ASN A 30 14.54 19.88 0.49
N ASP A 31 13.43 20.33 1.06
CA ASP A 31 13.29 20.63 2.48
C ASP A 31 12.47 19.56 3.25
N GLY A 32 12.40 18.34 2.72
CA GLY A 32 11.83 17.18 3.43
C GLY A 32 10.31 16.99 3.33
N GLY A 33 9.66 17.77 2.48
CA GLY A 33 8.29 17.53 2.01
C GLY A 33 8.21 16.45 0.93
N ILE A 34 6.98 16.02 0.64
CA ILE A 34 6.69 14.85 -0.20
C ILE A 34 6.36 15.18 -1.66
N GLY A 35 6.52 16.44 -2.06
CA GLY A 35 6.20 16.94 -3.40
C GLY A 35 4.72 16.86 -3.77
N GLU A 36 4.42 16.91 -5.06
CA GLU A 36 3.07 16.74 -5.59
C GLU A 36 2.58 15.29 -5.42
N VAL A 37 1.41 15.14 -4.81
CA VAL A 37 0.75 13.86 -4.58
C VAL A 37 -0.58 13.85 -5.30
N SER A 38 -0.76 12.90 -6.22
CA SER A 38 -1.97 12.75 -7.04
C SER A 38 -3.09 11.92 -6.39
N TYR A 39 -2.86 11.42 -5.18
CA TYR A 39 -3.81 10.63 -4.41
C TYR A 39 -4.27 11.35 -3.16
N THR A 40 -5.42 10.92 -2.62
CA THR A 40 -6.02 11.57 -1.46
C THR A 40 -5.28 11.22 -0.18
N LEU A 41 -4.93 12.24 0.60
CA LEU A 41 -4.43 12.09 1.96
C LEU A 41 -5.58 12.30 2.95
N VAL A 42 -5.88 11.27 3.73
CA VAL A 42 -6.97 11.29 4.72
C VAL A 42 -6.43 11.75 6.07
N SER A 43 -7.16 12.65 6.73
CA SER A 43 -6.86 13.08 8.11
C SER A 43 -7.72 12.32 9.12
N ASP A 44 -7.10 11.49 9.96
CA ASP A 44 -7.73 10.71 11.04
C ASP A 44 -7.59 11.40 12.40
N ILE A 45 -8.12 12.63 12.53
CA ILE A 45 -7.98 13.46 13.75
C ILE A 45 -8.54 12.74 14.98
N LYS A 46 -9.65 12.01 14.82
CA LYS A 46 -10.31 11.27 15.90
C LYS A 46 -9.65 9.93 16.22
N LYS A 47 -8.65 9.51 15.44
CA LYS A 47 -7.98 8.20 15.54
C LYS A 47 -8.94 7.00 15.43
N SER A 48 -10.15 7.22 14.90
CA SER A 48 -11.17 6.17 14.81
C SER A 48 -10.83 5.20 13.70
N ILE A 49 -10.32 5.70 12.56
CA ILE A 49 -9.94 4.84 11.43
C ILE A 49 -8.79 3.93 11.85
N SER A 50 -7.75 4.50 12.47
CA SER A 50 -6.59 3.74 12.97
C SER A 50 -6.98 2.67 14.00
N ARG A 51 -8.00 2.95 14.83
CA ARG A 51 -8.53 1.99 15.82
C ARG A 51 -9.37 0.90 15.16
N ASP A 52 -10.25 1.26 14.23
CA ASP A 52 -11.13 0.33 13.52
C ASP A 52 -10.33 -0.66 12.66
N TYR A 53 -9.21 -0.20 12.08
CA TYR A 53 -8.27 -1.04 11.34
C TYR A 53 -7.25 -1.77 12.24
N GLY A 54 -7.28 -1.55 13.56
CA GLY A 54 -6.41 -2.24 14.52
C GLY A 54 -4.93 -1.88 14.43
N VAL A 55 -4.60 -0.68 13.92
CA VAL A 55 -3.22 -0.25 13.65
C VAL A 55 -2.76 0.89 14.54
N LEU A 56 -3.62 1.39 15.43
CA LEU A 56 -3.27 2.43 16.39
C LEU A 56 -2.32 1.88 17.47
N HIS A 57 -1.14 2.48 17.58
CA HIS A 57 -0.12 2.15 18.55
C HIS A 57 -0.08 3.20 19.68
N ASP A 58 -0.12 2.73 20.93
CA ASP A 58 -0.06 3.54 22.16
C ASP A 58 -1.01 4.75 22.19
N ASP A 59 -2.20 4.60 21.59
CA ASP A 59 -3.19 5.68 21.39
C ASP A 59 -2.60 6.96 20.74
N SER A 60 -1.45 6.84 20.07
CA SER A 60 -0.66 7.97 19.59
C SER A 60 -0.65 8.02 18.06
N VAL A 61 -0.03 7.04 17.40
CA VAL A 61 0.24 6.99 15.96
C VAL A 61 -0.20 5.66 15.37
N ALA A 62 -0.50 5.62 14.08
CA ALA A 62 -0.71 4.36 13.39
C ALA A 62 0.63 3.69 13.05
N LEU A 63 0.69 2.36 13.19
CA LEU A 63 1.76 1.55 12.59
C LEU A 63 1.75 1.69 11.07
N ARG A 64 2.84 1.26 10.42
CA ARG A 64 2.97 1.32 8.95
C ARG A 64 2.18 0.19 8.31
N ALA A 65 0.87 0.36 8.29
CA ALA A 65 -0.05 -0.60 7.71
C ALA A 65 -0.43 -0.26 6.27
N THR A 66 -0.66 -1.30 5.48
CA THR A 66 -1.24 -1.23 4.15
C THR A 66 -2.32 -2.27 4.02
N PHE A 67 -3.49 -1.84 3.54
CA PHE A 67 -4.64 -2.70 3.27
C PHE A 67 -4.96 -2.68 1.78
N VAL A 68 -5.18 -3.85 1.18
CA VAL A 68 -5.68 -3.98 -0.19
C VAL A 68 -7.14 -4.39 -0.10
N ILE A 69 -8.01 -3.52 -0.62
CA ILE A 69 -9.46 -3.66 -0.56
C ILE A 69 -9.96 -3.82 -2.00
N ASP A 70 -10.82 -4.81 -2.23
CA ASP A 70 -11.38 -5.06 -3.55
C ASP A 70 -12.63 -4.21 -3.86
N ASP A 71 -13.20 -4.40 -5.05
CA ASP A 71 -14.41 -3.71 -5.51
C ASP A 71 -15.69 -4.09 -4.74
N LYS A 72 -15.62 -5.12 -3.89
CA LYS A 72 -16.69 -5.54 -3.00
C LYS A 72 -16.48 -5.03 -1.57
N PHE A 73 -15.53 -4.10 -1.38
CA PHE A 73 -15.14 -3.55 -0.08
C PHE A 73 -14.67 -4.62 0.92
N ILE A 74 -14.11 -5.71 0.42
CA ILE A 74 -13.53 -6.77 1.25
C ILE A 74 -12.02 -6.58 1.31
N VAL A 75 -11.48 -6.58 2.53
CA VAL A 75 -10.02 -6.60 2.74
C VAL A 75 -9.48 -7.94 2.26
N ARG A 76 -8.63 -7.92 1.23
CA ARG A 76 -7.99 -9.13 0.66
C ARG A 76 -6.60 -9.37 1.18
N HIS A 77 -5.91 -8.31 1.57
CA HIS A 77 -4.56 -8.39 2.10
C HIS A 77 -4.32 -7.26 3.10
N GLN A 78 -3.59 -7.57 4.16
CA GLN A 78 -3.07 -6.60 5.12
C GLN A 78 -1.59 -6.89 5.40
N SER A 79 -0.80 -5.84 5.51
CA SER A 79 0.59 -5.89 5.99
C SER A 79 0.77 -4.78 6.99
N ILE A 80 1.39 -5.09 8.14
CA ILE A 80 1.62 -4.15 9.23
C ILE A 80 3.09 -4.24 9.59
N ASN A 81 3.79 -3.13 9.37
CA ASN A 81 5.20 -2.98 9.70
C ASN A 81 5.37 -2.06 10.91
N ASP A 82 6.42 -2.30 11.68
CA ASP A 82 6.83 -1.40 12.75
C ASP A 82 7.31 -0.04 12.17
N LEU A 83 7.37 0.99 13.01
CA LEU A 83 7.73 2.37 12.64
C LEU A 83 9.08 2.54 11.91
N PRO A 84 10.16 1.78 12.19
CA PRO A 84 11.40 1.92 11.45
C PRO A 84 11.41 1.15 10.11
N LEU A 85 10.42 0.27 9.89
CA LEU A 85 10.44 -0.65 8.75
C LEU A 85 9.64 -0.10 7.57
N GLY A 86 10.35 0.19 6.48
CA GLY A 86 9.74 0.58 5.22
C GLY A 86 8.84 -0.50 4.63
N ARG A 87 8.01 -0.11 3.66
CA ARG A 87 7.14 -1.03 2.91
C ARG A 87 7.71 -1.28 1.52
N ASN A 88 7.32 -2.40 0.92
CA ASN A 88 7.68 -2.72 -0.47
C ASN A 88 6.47 -2.50 -1.40
N ILE A 89 6.58 -1.55 -2.33
CA ILE A 89 5.51 -1.23 -3.28
C ILE A 89 5.30 -2.36 -4.29
N ASP A 90 6.38 -2.99 -4.76
CA ASP A 90 6.30 -4.06 -5.75
C ASP A 90 5.49 -5.25 -5.23
N GLU A 91 5.54 -5.49 -3.91
CA GLU A 91 4.76 -6.54 -3.29
C GLU A 91 3.26 -6.23 -3.30
N PHE A 92 2.87 -4.98 -3.07
CA PHE A 92 1.45 -4.62 -3.15
C PHE A 92 0.93 -4.66 -4.59
N ILE A 93 1.75 -4.26 -5.57
CA ILE A 93 1.40 -4.41 -7.00
C ILE A 93 1.22 -5.90 -7.33
N ARG A 94 2.13 -6.76 -6.87
CA ARG A 94 2.05 -8.22 -7.06
C ARG A 94 0.78 -8.82 -6.46
N ILE A 95 0.39 -8.38 -5.26
CA ILE A 95 -0.84 -8.82 -4.60
C ILE A 95 -2.08 -8.36 -5.38
N VAL A 96 -2.12 -7.11 -5.85
CA VAL A 96 -3.22 -6.61 -6.69
C VAL A 96 -3.34 -7.43 -7.98
N ASP A 97 -2.22 -7.74 -8.62
CA ASP A 97 -2.19 -8.60 -9.80
C ASP A 97 -2.72 -10.02 -9.51
N ALA A 98 -2.36 -10.59 -8.36
CA ALA A 98 -2.82 -11.92 -7.97
C ALA A 98 -4.33 -11.95 -7.71
N ILE A 99 -4.87 -10.90 -7.08
CA ILE A 99 -6.32 -10.75 -6.84
C ILE A 99 -7.06 -10.64 -8.18
N ASN A 100 -6.53 -9.86 -9.13
CA ASN A 100 -7.13 -9.72 -10.47
C ASN A 100 -7.07 -11.04 -11.25
N HIS A 101 -5.95 -11.76 -11.20
CA HIS A 101 -5.81 -13.07 -11.85
C HIS A 101 -6.83 -14.07 -11.33
N ASN A 102 -6.95 -14.18 -9.99
CA ASN A 102 -7.94 -15.06 -9.36
C ASN A 102 -9.37 -14.69 -9.75
N LYS A 103 -9.69 -13.39 -9.84
CA LYS A 103 -11.02 -12.91 -10.24
C LYS A 103 -11.37 -13.26 -11.69
N GLU A 104 -10.39 -13.19 -12.60
CA GLU A 104 -10.59 -13.45 -14.03
C GLU A 104 -10.60 -14.95 -14.36
N HIS A 105 -9.68 -15.73 -13.78
CA HIS A 105 -9.43 -17.11 -14.17
C HIS A 105 -9.94 -18.15 -13.15
N SER A 106 -10.38 -17.72 -11.95
CA SER A 106 -10.72 -18.61 -10.82
C SER A 106 -9.58 -19.53 -10.38
N GLU A 107 -8.35 -19.19 -10.76
CA GLU A 107 -7.12 -19.89 -10.37
C GLU A 107 -6.50 -19.27 -9.11
N VAL A 108 -5.77 -20.08 -8.34
CA VAL A 108 -5.04 -19.60 -7.17
C VAL A 108 -3.57 -19.37 -7.51
N CYS A 109 -3.01 -18.30 -6.97
CA CYS A 109 -1.64 -17.87 -7.22
C CYS A 109 -0.69 -18.53 -6.19
N PRO A 110 0.32 -19.29 -6.63
CA PRO A 110 1.31 -19.92 -5.75
C PRO A 110 2.24 -18.90 -5.06
N ALA A 111 3.10 -19.39 -4.16
CA ALA A 111 4.07 -18.55 -3.46
C ALA A 111 4.98 -17.81 -4.45
N GLY A 112 5.20 -16.52 -4.22
CA GLY A 112 6.03 -15.69 -5.10
C GLY A 112 5.46 -15.45 -6.50
N TRP A 113 4.20 -15.83 -6.76
CA TRP A 113 3.57 -15.64 -8.06
C TRP A 113 3.62 -14.18 -8.51
N LYS A 114 3.94 -13.99 -9.79
CA LYS A 114 3.94 -12.70 -10.49
C LYS A 114 3.10 -12.83 -11.77
N ARG A 115 2.54 -11.72 -12.24
CA ARG A 115 1.78 -11.66 -13.49
C ARG A 115 2.54 -12.37 -14.62
N GLY A 116 1.86 -13.27 -15.32
CA GLY A 116 2.41 -14.06 -16.42
C GLY A 116 3.11 -15.36 -15.99
N LYS A 117 3.28 -15.63 -14.69
CA LYS A 117 3.71 -16.94 -14.21
C LYS A 117 2.53 -17.92 -14.12
N PRO A 118 2.79 -19.23 -14.24
CA PRO A 118 1.77 -20.26 -14.07
C PRO A 118 1.06 -20.14 -12.72
N ALA A 119 -0.27 -20.22 -12.74
CA ALA A 119 -1.10 -20.36 -11.56
C ALA A 119 -1.55 -21.83 -11.42
N MET A 120 -2.35 -22.14 -10.40
CA MET A 120 -2.86 -23.49 -10.19
C MET A 120 -4.37 -23.51 -9.93
N GLN A 121 -5.00 -24.62 -10.29
CA GLN A 121 -6.41 -24.85 -9.97
C GLN A 121 -6.56 -25.22 -8.49
N ALA A 122 -7.62 -24.73 -7.85
CA ALA A 122 -7.90 -25.00 -6.43
C ALA A 122 -8.52 -26.40 -6.22
N SER A 123 -7.84 -27.45 -6.69
CA SER A 123 -8.22 -28.85 -6.50
C SER A 123 -6.99 -29.70 -6.15
N ASN A 124 -7.22 -30.89 -5.59
CA ASN A 124 -6.12 -31.81 -5.27
C ASN A 124 -5.32 -32.19 -6.51
N GLU A 125 -6.00 -32.44 -7.62
CA GLU A 125 -5.38 -32.75 -8.91
C GLU A 125 -4.58 -31.54 -9.43
N GLY A 126 -5.16 -30.33 -9.39
CA GLY A 126 -4.50 -29.12 -9.86
C GLY A 126 -3.23 -28.77 -9.09
N VAL A 127 -3.22 -29.01 -7.78
CA VAL A 127 -2.03 -28.86 -6.94
C VAL A 127 -0.98 -29.92 -7.29
N ALA A 128 -1.37 -31.18 -7.44
CA ALA A 128 -0.43 -32.25 -7.81
C ALA A 128 0.22 -31.99 -9.18
N ASP A 129 -0.58 -31.60 -10.17
CA ASP A 129 -0.11 -31.27 -11.52
C ASP A 129 0.87 -30.09 -11.51
N TYR A 130 0.55 -29.04 -10.74
CA TYR A 130 1.43 -27.88 -10.59
C TYR A 130 2.76 -28.26 -9.94
N LEU A 131 2.71 -28.97 -8.80
CA LEU A 131 3.93 -29.35 -8.07
C LEU A 131 4.81 -30.30 -8.88
N ASN A 132 4.23 -31.25 -9.62
CA ASN A 132 4.99 -32.13 -10.52
C ASN A 132 5.68 -31.35 -11.64
N SER A 133 5.00 -30.33 -12.19
CA SER A 133 5.51 -29.55 -13.31
C SER A 133 6.58 -28.51 -12.92
N TYR A 134 6.55 -28.02 -11.68
CA TYR A 134 7.41 -26.92 -11.21
C TYR A 134 8.27 -27.28 -10.00
N SER A 135 8.47 -28.56 -9.70
CA SER A 135 9.19 -29.04 -8.51
C SER A 135 10.61 -28.49 -8.35
N GLU A 136 11.32 -28.20 -9.45
CA GLU A 136 12.68 -27.65 -9.41
C GLU A 136 12.75 -26.13 -9.18
N GLU A 137 11.63 -25.42 -9.30
CA GLU A 137 11.53 -23.96 -9.13
C GLU A 137 10.94 -23.55 -7.76
N LEU A 138 10.58 -24.52 -6.92
CA LEU A 138 10.06 -24.31 -5.56
C LEU A 138 11.19 -24.13 -4.54
#